data_AF-A0A1Y2F5T0-F1
#
_entry.id   AF-A0A1Y2F5T0-F1
#
_cell.length_a   1.000
_cell.length_b   1.000
_cell.length_c   1.000
_cell.angle_alpha   90.00
_cell.angle_beta   90.00
_cell.angle_gamma   90.00
#
_symmetry.space_group_name_H-M   'P 1'
#
loop_
_entity.id
_entity.type
_entity.pdbx_description
1 polymer ?
#
loop_
_entity_poly.entity_id
_entity_poly.type
_entity_poly.pdbx_seq_one_letter_code
_entity_poly.pdbx_strand_id
1 'polypeptide(L)'
;LRSDLTEPTFLRSKLNSDIHKKMGLTSILANYATLYINDEYMGLFVLTDAYKLPWIEQVYGEKDSIHLYKCLDAQLDIYSDDYCENENDDIGDPTEMSDELLSFFETIMNAKSAEDIEDIFEVDHFIKEMAIEYLLGAWDHLQLGHNFYLYKQPNGKWIYLTYDHDHSFGINLDRMFLGIIYVDLPERFERINLDYPNYSFSDWTQSGHLIDILILKDPTRFNQAIKEIVETVFNPSTLFPHIDELKKFIRPYAQKDYTPNEEGKYPGRINTLGINPYTFEHWEANSEFTSVITLQYNAYGIKYWILAKYRNVCKTYDLECDPVYLDENFKYDVDENIEFKGYDLSSYDLSRLYEQYHRMENSLEPTSTIIGPTPTAEPTSSEPTSTITGPTPTVEPTSYEINSEYDVGYDVEVETEVDSEFDSETETETL
;
A
#
# COMPACT_ATOMS: atom_id res chain seq x y z
N LEU A 1 17.78 -6.28 3.13
CA LEU A 1 17.58 -6.83 4.50
C LEU A 1 16.72 -5.82 5.26
N ARG A 2 15.56 -6.23 5.77
CA ARG A 2 14.59 -5.34 6.42
C ARG A 2 14.40 -5.75 7.89
N SER A 3 14.28 -4.77 8.77
CA SER A 3 13.99 -4.99 10.18
C SER A 3 12.50 -5.24 10.45
N ASP A 4 11.63 -4.91 9.49
CA ASP A 4 10.17 -5.00 9.56
C ASP A 4 9.57 -4.50 10.90
N LEU A 5 10.15 -3.42 11.47
CA LEU A 5 9.75 -2.87 12.77
C LEU A 5 8.32 -2.32 12.78
N THR A 6 7.77 -2.00 11.61
CA THR A 6 6.41 -1.49 11.40
C THR A 6 5.34 -2.56 11.69
N GLU A 7 5.69 -3.85 11.60
CA GLU A 7 4.77 -4.98 11.78
C GLU A 7 5.21 -5.93 12.91
N PRO A 8 4.29 -6.51 13.70
CA PRO A 8 4.65 -7.22 14.93
C PRO A 8 5.13 -8.67 14.76
N THR A 9 5.17 -9.26 13.56
CA THR A 9 5.29 -10.72 13.36
C THR A 9 6.48 -11.21 12.52
N PHE A 10 7.10 -10.38 11.68
CA PHE A 10 8.03 -10.79 10.60
C PHE A 10 7.42 -11.77 9.58
N LEU A 11 6.09 -11.94 9.56
CA LEU A 11 5.43 -12.94 8.71
C LEU A 11 4.81 -12.33 7.46
N ARG A 12 4.45 -11.05 7.46
CA ARG A 12 3.58 -10.46 6.42
C ARG A 12 4.24 -10.48 5.04
N SER A 13 5.46 -9.96 4.94
CA SER A 13 6.26 -9.98 3.71
C SER A 13 6.53 -11.41 3.20
N LYS A 14 6.77 -12.34 4.13
CA LYS A 14 7.02 -13.75 3.82
C LYS A 14 5.78 -14.46 3.27
N LEU A 15 4.64 -14.27 3.92
CA LEU A 15 3.37 -14.86 3.51
C LEU A 15 2.91 -14.29 2.18
N ASN A 16 3.06 -12.99 1.98
CA ASN A 16 2.71 -12.33 0.73
C ASN A 16 3.53 -12.89 -0.46
N SER A 17 4.86 -12.93 -0.33
CA SER A 17 5.71 -13.53 -1.38
C SER A 17 5.47 -15.02 -1.61
N ASP A 18 5.13 -15.80 -0.58
CA ASP A 18 4.75 -17.20 -0.74
C ASP A 18 3.43 -17.38 -1.48
N ILE A 19 2.47 -16.48 -1.27
CA ILE A 19 1.20 -16.46 -2.02
C ILE A 19 1.48 -16.20 -3.50
N HIS A 20 2.28 -15.18 -3.83
CA HIS A 20 2.67 -14.89 -5.21
C HIS A 20 3.36 -16.08 -5.87
N LYS A 21 4.35 -16.66 -5.18
CA LYS A 21 5.06 -17.87 -5.65
C LYS A 21 4.12 -19.05 -5.86
N LYS A 22 3.15 -19.27 -4.97
CA LYS A 22 2.17 -20.35 -5.07
C LYS A 22 1.22 -20.15 -6.26
N MET A 23 0.87 -18.90 -6.56
CA MET A 23 0.07 -18.51 -7.71
C MET A 23 0.85 -18.46 -9.02
N GLY A 24 2.17 -18.65 -8.97
CA GLY A 24 3.04 -18.59 -10.15
C GLY A 24 3.17 -17.18 -10.72
N LEU A 25 2.98 -16.15 -9.89
CA LEU A 25 3.18 -14.76 -10.27
C LEU A 25 4.67 -14.41 -10.20
N THR A 26 5.10 -13.56 -11.13
CA THR A 26 6.43 -12.97 -11.09
C THR A 26 6.47 -11.92 -9.98
N SER A 27 7.22 -12.17 -8.92
CA SER A 27 7.35 -11.28 -7.77
C SER A 27 8.71 -11.45 -7.09
N ILE A 28 9.06 -10.53 -6.18
CA ILE A 28 10.13 -10.76 -5.21
C ILE A 28 9.80 -11.91 -4.25
N LEU A 29 10.85 -12.58 -3.77
CA LEU A 29 10.76 -13.57 -2.70
C LEU A 29 11.27 -13.01 -1.38
N ALA A 30 10.80 -13.58 -0.26
CA ALA A 30 11.31 -13.28 1.06
C ALA A 30 11.75 -14.54 1.81
N ASN A 31 12.71 -14.37 2.73
CA ASN A 31 13.20 -15.35 3.69
C ASN A 31 13.71 -14.63 4.95
N TYR A 32 14.39 -15.36 5.84
CA TYR A 32 14.88 -14.82 7.12
C TYR A 32 16.39 -14.85 7.19
N ALA A 33 16.95 -13.87 7.90
CA ALA A 33 18.37 -13.82 8.24
C ALA A 33 18.58 -13.38 9.68
N THR A 34 19.58 -13.94 10.35
CA THR A 34 20.12 -13.36 11.59
C THR A 34 21.35 -12.53 11.24
N LEU A 35 21.37 -11.27 11.65
CA LEU A 35 22.49 -10.37 11.35
C LEU A 35 23.45 -10.27 12.53
N TYR A 36 24.74 -10.27 12.22
CA TYR A 36 25.81 -9.94 13.17
C TYR A 36 26.68 -8.84 12.56
N ILE A 37 26.99 -7.80 13.35
CA ILE A 37 27.94 -6.75 12.97
C ILE A 37 29.03 -6.73 14.05
N ASN A 38 30.29 -6.94 13.66
CA ASN A 38 31.42 -7.03 14.59
C ASN A 38 31.20 -8.02 15.75
N ASP A 39 30.75 -9.23 15.42
CA ASP A 39 30.37 -10.31 16.36
C ASP A 39 29.19 -9.99 17.30
N GLU A 40 28.57 -8.82 17.18
CA GLU A 40 27.39 -8.45 17.95
C GLU A 40 26.10 -8.84 17.21
N TYR A 41 25.19 -9.55 17.89
CA TYR A 41 23.92 -9.98 17.33
C TYR A 41 22.97 -8.79 17.16
N MET A 42 22.64 -8.48 15.90
CA MET A 42 21.78 -7.36 15.53
C MET A 42 20.30 -7.70 15.49
N GLY A 43 19.93 -8.98 15.51
CA GLY A 43 18.52 -9.39 15.52
C GLY A 43 18.11 -10.31 14.37
N LEU A 44 16.81 -10.55 14.30
CA LEU A 44 16.14 -11.25 13.21
C LEU A 44 15.69 -10.23 12.14
N PHE A 45 15.97 -10.52 10.88
CA PHE A 45 15.63 -9.68 9.74
C PHE A 45 14.88 -10.49 8.68
N VAL A 46 14.06 -9.78 7.90
CA VAL A 46 13.46 -10.30 6.68
C VAL A 46 14.42 -10.00 5.51
N LEU A 47 14.83 -11.05 4.81
CA LEU A 47 15.64 -10.97 3.61
C LEU A 47 14.72 -11.05 2.40
N THR A 48 14.58 -9.95 1.66
CA THR A 48 13.80 -9.88 0.43
C THR A 48 14.71 -9.74 -0.78
N ASP A 49 14.26 -10.24 -1.93
CA ASP A 49 14.79 -9.79 -3.22
C ASP A 49 14.49 -8.29 -3.40
N ALA A 50 15.21 -7.66 -4.32
CA ALA A 50 14.95 -6.29 -4.76
C ALA A 50 14.92 -6.26 -6.29
N TYR A 51 13.97 -5.50 -6.86
CA TYR A 51 13.95 -5.27 -8.30
C TYR A 51 15.09 -4.33 -8.67
N LYS A 52 16.19 -4.91 -9.11
CA LYS A 52 17.38 -4.23 -9.66
C LYS A 52 17.80 -4.96 -10.95
N LEU A 53 18.73 -4.40 -11.72
CA LEU A 53 19.21 -5.02 -12.96
C LEU A 53 19.61 -6.51 -12.83
N PRO A 54 20.32 -6.96 -11.76
CA PRO A 54 20.63 -8.37 -11.59
C PRO A 54 19.40 -9.28 -11.45
N TRP A 55 18.32 -8.77 -10.83
CA TRP A 55 17.07 -9.51 -10.72
C TRP A 55 16.38 -9.62 -12.09
N ILE A 56 16.40 -8.54 -12.89
CA ILE A 56 15.89 -8.54 -14.26
C ILE A 56 16.67 -9.53 -15.14
N GLU A 57 18.00 -9.57 -15.03
CA GLU A 57 18.84 -10.55 -15.73
C GLU A 57 18.44 -11.98 -15.36
N GLN A 58 18.24 -12.24 -14.06
CA GLN A 58 17.89 -13.57 -13.57
C GLN A 58 16.50 -14.03 -14.04
N VAL A 59 15.50 -13.14 -14.04
CA VAL A 59 14.11 -13.50 -14.31
C VAL A 59 13.76 -13.41 -15.80
N TYR A 60 14.25 -12.39 -16.49
CA TYR A 60 13.91 -12.09 -17.88
C TYR A 60 15.06 -12.30 -18.87
N GLY A 61 16.29 -12.50 -18.39
CA GLY A 61 17.46 -12.67 -19.25
C GLY A 61 17.97 -11.36 -19.87
N GLU A 62 17.56 -10.22 -19.33
CA GLU A 62 17.97 -8.89 -19.79
C GLU A 62 18.93 -8.24 -18.78
N LYS A 63 20.18 -8.04 -19.18
CA LYS A 63 21.25 -7.61 -18.27
C LYS A 63 21.28 -6.10 -18.04
N ASP A 64 21.26 -5.33 -19.12
CA ASP A 64 21.43 -3.88 -19.10
C ASP A 64 20.08 -3.22 -19.41
N SER A 65 19.03 -3.67 -18.72
CA SER A 65 17.68 -3.13 -18.91
C SER A 65 17.70 -1.63 -18.67
N ILE A 66 17.08 -0.92 -19.60
CA ILE A 66 16.88 0.52 -19.46
C ILE A 66 15.44 0.83 -19.03
N HIS A 67 14.53 -0.15 -18.93
CA HIS A 67 13.11 0.10 -18.68
C HIS A 67 12.60 -0.43 -17.34
N LEU A 68 13.40 -0.34 -16.27
CA LEU A 68 12.98 -0.67 -14.92
C LEU A 68 12.82 0.61 -14.11
N TYR A 69 11.61 0.88 -13.61
CA TYR A 69 11.30 2.09 -12.88
C TYR A 69 10.73 1.76 -11.51
N LYS A 70 11.30 2.33 -10.46
CA LYS A 70 10.77 2.35 -9.08
C LYS A 70 9.80 3.51 -8.96
N CYS A 71 8.57 3.23 -8.57
CA CYS A 71 7.52 4.24 -8.47
C CYS A 71 7.10 4.47 -7.01
N LEU A 72 7.07 5.73 -6.60
CA LEU A 72 6.71 6.21 -5.27
C LEU A 72 5.80 7.43 -5.43
N ASP A 73 4.60 7.41 -4.84
CA ASP A 73 3.56 8.44 -5.00
C ASP A 73 2.94 8.52 -6.42
N ALA A 74 2.89 7.40 -7.14
CA ALA A 74 2.37 7.25 -8.50
C ALA A 74 1.03 6.47 -8.56
N GLN A 75 0.06 6.93 -9.37
CA GLN A 75 -1.28 6.30 -9.48
C GLN A 75 -1.56 5.65 -10.85
N LEU A 76 -0.50 5.36 -11.63
CA LEU A 76 -0.60 4.85 -13.00
C LEU A 76 -1.44 5.77 -13.90
N ASP A 77 -1.15 7.07 -13.84
CA ASP A 77 -1.77 8.13 -14.63
C ASP A 77 -0.71 9.01 -15.33
N ILE A 78 -1.16 10.04 -16.05
CA ILE A 78 -0.26 10.93 -16.83
C ILE A 78 0.68 11.78 -15.98
N TYR A 79 0.52 11.81 -14.65
CA TYR A 79 1.39 12.57 -13.74
C TYR A 79 2.36 11.66 -13.00
N SER A 80 2.25 10.34 -13.21
CA SER A 80 3.01 9.33 -12.49
C SER A 80 4.46 9.21 -12.98
N ASP A 81 4.82 9.82 -14.11
CA ASP A 81 6.17 9.80 -14.67
C ASP A 81 7.18 10.54 -13.79
N ASP A 82 6.79 11.68 -13.22
CA ASP A 82 7.60 12.45 -12.26
C ASP A 82 7.91 11.67 -10.96
N TYR A 83 7.18 10.58 -10.72
CA TYR A 83 7.19 9.75 -9.51
C TYR A 83 7.77 8.35 -9.74
N CYS A 84 8.28 8.09 -10.95
CA CYS A 84 8.85 6.82 -11.35
C CYS A 84 10.30 7.00 -11.79
N GLU A 85 11.24 6.63 -10.92
CA GLU A 85 12.68 6.76 -11.15
C GLU A 85 13.26 5.50 -11.77
N ASN A 86 14.16 5.65 -12.74
CA ASN A 86 14.80 4.51 -13.39
C ASN A 86 15.85 3.89 -12.47
N GLU A 87 15.88 2.56 -12.39
CA GLU A 87 16.84 1.79 -11.61
C GLU A 87 18.22 1.62 -12.25
N ASN A 88 18.39 2.12 -13.47
CA ASN A 88 19.65 2.09 -14.18
C ASN A 88 20.32 3.47 -14.13
N ASP A 89 21.22 3.64 -13.17
CA ASP A 89 22.00 4.87 -12.97
C ASP A 89 22.99 5.17 -14.10
N ASP A 90 23.27 4.18 -14.98
CA ASP A 90 24.20 4.34 -16.12
C ASP A 90 23.56 5.03 -17.34
N ILE A 91 22.26 5.40 -17.25
CA ILE A 91 21.56 6.09 -18.34
C ILE A 91 22.08 7.53 -18.48
N GLY A 92 22.83 7.78 -19.55
CA GLY A 92 23.40 9.10 -19.84
C GLY A 92 22.39 10.17 -20.30
N ASP A 93 21.24 9.77 -20.86
CA ASP A 93 20.14 10.66 -21.24
C ASP A 93 18.79 9.97 -20.94
N PRO A 94 18.12 10.33 -19.84
CA PRO A 94 16.86 9.70 -19.44
C PRO A 94 15.65 10.17 -20.28
N THR A 95 15.82 11.14 -21.19
CA THR A 95 14.68 11.80 -21.87
C THR A 95 13.88 10.85 -22.76
N GLU A 96 14.53 10.01 -23.57
CA GLU A 96 13.81 9.05 -24.44
C GLU A 96 13.07 7.99 -23.62
N MET A 97 13.57 7.70 -22.42
CA MET A 97 13.04 6.72 -21.48
C MET A 97 11.80 7.25 -20.78
N SER A 98 11.84 8.52 -20.37
CA SER A 98 10.69 9.22 -19.81
C SER A 98 9.59 9.39 -20.87
N ASP A 99 9.94 9.66 -22.14
CA ASP A 99 8.96 9.79 -23.22
C ASP A 99 8.19 8.48 -23.45
N GLU A 100 8.86 7.32 -23.37
CA GLU A 100 8.20 6.03 -23.53
C GLU A 100 7.30 5.66 -22.34
N LEU A 101 7.75 5.94 -21.11
CA LEU A 101 6.95 5.76 -19.91
C LEU A 101 5.70 6.67 -19.93
N LEU A 102 5.87 7.93 -20.32
CA LEU A 102 4.76 8.87 -20.50
C LEU A 102 3.78 8.39 -21.58
N SER A 103 4.29 7.89 -22.71
CA SER A 103 3.45 7.31 -23.76
C SER A 103 2.65 6.09 -23.28
N PHE A 104 3.25 5.26 -22.42
CA PHE A 104 2.53 4.17 -21.76
C PHE A 104 1.38 4.70 -20.89
N PHE A 105 1.65 5.69 -20.04
CA PHE A 105 0.63 6.32 -19.18
C PHE A 105 -0.50 6.99 -19.98
N GLU A 106 -0.17 7.73 -21.05
CA GLU A 106 -1.17 8.29 -21.97
C GLU A 106 -2.03 7.20 -22.60
N THR A 107 -1.44 6.07 -22.97
CA THR A 107 -2.18 4.97 -23.61
C THR A 107 -3.16 4.32 -22.64
N ILE A 108 -2.72 3.97 -21.42
CA ILE A 108 -3.61 3.36 -20.42
C ILE A 108 -4.73 4.32 -19.99
N MET A 109 -4.46 5.62 -19.90
CA MET A 109 -5.46 6.64 -19.54
C MET A 109 -6.48 6.87 -20.66
N ASN A 110 -6.09 6.64 -21.92
CA ASN A 110 -6.99 6.75 -23.06
C ASN A 110 -7.78 5.46 -23.35
N ALA A 111 -7.31 4.31 -22.86
CA ALA A 111 -7.98 3.02 -22.99
C ALA A 111 -9.44 3.06 -22.50
N LYS A 112 -10.31 2.26 -23.12
CA LYS A 112 -11.73 2.15 -22.79
C LYS A 112 -12.10 0.75 -22.31
N SER A 113 -11.30 -0.25 -22.63
CA SER A 113 -11.40 -1.60 -22.10
C SER A 113 -10.03 -2.26 -21.98
N ALA A 114 -10.00 -3.48 -21.45
CA ALA A 114 -8.76 -4.27 -21.35
C ALA A 114 -8.12 -4.52 -22.72
N GLU A 115 -8.93 -4.81 -23.74
CA GLU A 115 -8.47 -5.14 -25.11
C GLU A 115 -7.65 -4.01 -25.74
N ASP A 116 -7.85 -2.76 -25.32
CA ASP A 116 -7.11 -1.60 -25.84
C ASP A 116 -5.64 -1.57 -25.38
N ILE A 117 -5.28 -2.34 -24.33
CA ILE A 117 -3.94 -2.30 -23.72
C ILE A 117 -3.32 -3.68 -23.51
N GLU A 118 -4.00 -4.76 -23.89
CA GLU A 118 -3.50 -6.13 -23.71
C GLU A 118 -2.23 -6.44 -24.51
N ASP A 119 -1.94 -5.69 -25.57
CA ASP A 119 -0.73 -5.81 -26.38
C ASP A 119 0.48 -5.09 -25.76
N ILE A 120 0.26 -4.12 -24.87
CA ILE A 120 1.31 -3.32 -24.22
C ILE A 120 1.41 -3.51 -22.70
N PHE A 121 0.45 -4.17 -22.05
CA PHE A 121 0.39 -4.32 -20.59
C PHE A 121 -0.02 -5.74 -20.18
N GLU A 122 0.58 -6.25 -19.11
CA GLU A 122 0.21 -7.54 -18.50
C GLU A 122 -1.08 -7.42 -17.67
N VAL A 123 -2.21 -7.26 -18.36
CA VAL A 123 -3.53 -7.03 -17.74
C VAL A 123 -3.94 -8.14 -16.75
N ASP A 124 -3.73 -9.41 -17.12
CA ASP A 124 -4.08 -10.53 -16.22
C ASP A 124 -3.21 -10.55 -14.96
N HIS A 125 -1.94 -10.18 -15.07
CA HIS A 125 -1.05 -10.06 -13.93
C HIS A 125 -1.54 -8.95 -12.99
N PHE A 126 -1.82 -7.76 -13.54
CA PHE A 126 -2.35 -6.63 -12.76
C PHE A 126 -3.67 -6.96 -12.04
N ILE A 127 -4.62 -7.62 -12.72
CA ILE A 127 -5.88 -8.03 -12.09
C ILE A 127 -5.64 -9.02 -10.93
N LYS A 128 -4.66 -9.92 -11.07
CA LYS A 128 -4.27 -10.86 -10.00
C LYS A 128 -3.58 -10.15 -8.83
N GLU A 129 -2.72 -9.17 -9.08
CA GLU A 129 -2.12 -8.32 -8.03
C GLU A 129 -3.23 -7.60 -7.24
N MET A 130 -4.19 -6.96 -7.92
CA MET A 130 -5.33 -6.30 -7.25
C MET A 130 -6.20 -7.26 -6.44
N ALA A 131 -6.41 -8.47 -6.93
CA ALA A 131 -7.14 -9.50 -6.20
C ALA A 131 -6.37 -9.96 -4.94
N ILE A 132 -5.04 -10.08 -5.03
CA ILE A 132 -4.18 -10.40 -3.88
C ILE A 132 -4.20 -9.26 -2.87
N GLU A 133 -3.97 -8.01 -3.28
CA GLU A 133 -3.98 -6.86 -2.37
C GLU A 133 -5.33 -6.77 -1.62
N TYR A 134 -6.45 -6.95 -2.32
CA TYR A 134 -7.78 -6.94 -1.71
C TYR A 134 -7.98 -8.06 -0.69
N LEU A 135 -7.55 -9.30 -1.01
CA LEU A 135 -7.64 -10.43 -0.09
C LEU A 135 -6.73 -10.25 1.13
N LEU A 136 -5.54 -9.68 0.93
CA LEU A 136 -4.60 -9.39 1.99
C LEU A 136 -4.96 -8.10 2.75
N GLY A 137 -5.84 -7.25 2.24
CA GLY A 137 -6.04 -5.91 2.79
C GLY A 137 -4.74 -5.11 2.78
N ALA A 138 -3.97 -5.21 1.70
CA ALA A 138 -2.70 -4.50 1.53
C ALA A 138 -2.94 -3.14 0.88
N TRP A 139 -2.56 -2.04 1.54
CA TRP A 139 -2.97 -0.69 1.13
C TRP A 139 -1.82 0.20 0.69
N ASP A 140 -0.57 -0.23 0.88
CA ASP A 140 0.61 0.62 0.64
C ASP A 140 1.20 0.46 -0.76
N HIS A 141 0.38 -0.03 -1.69
CA HIS A 141 0.70 -0.27 -3.09
C HIS A 141 -0.07 0.72 -3.98
N LEU A 142 -0.79 0.23 -5.00
CA LEU A 142 -1.58 1.10 -5.87
C LEU A 142 -2.63 1.93 -5.10
N GLN A 143 -3.15 1.42 -3.98
CA GLN A 143 -4.17 2.12 -3.19
C GLN A 143 -3.69 3.45 -2.62
N LEU A 144 -2.40 3.60 -2.34
CA LEU A 144 -1.79 4.89 -1.98
C LEU A 144 -0.79 5.39 -3.02
N GLY A 145 -0.60 4.65 -4.10
CA GLY A 145 0.36 4.95 -5.16
C GLY A 145 1.82 4.73 -4.76
N HIS A 146 2.11 3.79 -3.87
CA HIS A 146 3.45 3.61 -3.31
C HIS A 146 4.00 2.19 -3.58
N ASN A 147 5.29 1.95 -3.33
CA ASN A 147 5.93 0.63 -3.29
C ASN A 147 5.68 -0.32 -4.49
N PHE A 148 5.75 0.18 -5.73
CA PHE A 148 5.73 -0.70 -6.91
C PHE A 148 6.78 -0.32 -7.95
N TYR A 149 7.03 -1.24 -8.87
CA TYR A 149 7.86 -1.03 -10.04
C TYR A 149 7.03 -1.20 -11.31
N LEU A 150 7.44 -0.48 -12.34
CA LEU A 150 7.05 -0.74 -13.71
C LEU A 150 8.26 -1.24 -14.48
N TYR A 151 8.09 -2.35 -15.18
CA TYR A 151 9.13 -2.90 -16.04
C TYR A 151 8.58 -3.19 -17.42
N LYS A 152 9.26 -2.70 -18.46
CA LYS A 152 8.94 -3.09 -19.84
C LYS A 152 9.74 -4.33 -20.23
N GLN A 153 9.04 -5.44 -20.36
CA GLN A 153 9.64 -6.74 -20.67
C GLN A 153 10.15 -6.81 -22.13
N PRO A 154 11.04 -7.77 -22.46
CA PRO A 154 11.53 -7.97 -23.83
C PRO A 154 10.45 -8.32 -24.86
N ASN A 155 9.27 -8.79 -24.39
CA ASN A 155 8.11 -9.04 -25.24
C ASN A 155 7.36 -7.74 -25.65
N GLY A 156 7.80 -6.58 -25.14
CA GLY A 156 7.22 -5.27 -25.40
C GLY A 156 6.13 -4.84 -24.41
N LYS A 157 5.73 -5.70 -23.46
CA LYS A 157 4.69 -5.40 -22.47
C LYS A 157 5.25 -4.88 -21.16
N TRP A 158 4.56 -3.89 -20.61
CA TRP A 158 4.75 -3.43 -19.24
C TRP A 158 4.14 -4.40 -18.24
N ILE A 159 4.82 -4.59 -17.11
CA ILE A 159 4.34 -5.36 -15.96
C ILE A 159 4.44 -4.51 -14.69
N TYR A 160 3.41 -4.62 -13.85
CA TYR A 160 3.30 -3.98 -12.53
C TYR A 160 3.85 -4.93 -11.47
N LEU A 161 4.83 -4.52 -10.68
CA LEU A 161 5.53 -5.40 -9.73
C LEU A 161 5.57 -4.79 -8.33
N THR A 162 4.86 -5.39 -7.37
CA THR A 162 4.80 -4.90 -5.99
C THR A 162 6.03 -5.31 -5.18
N TYR A 163 6.47 -4.45 -4.25
CA TYR A 163 7.48 -4.76 -3.23
C TYR A 163 7.08 -4.19 -1.88
N ASP A 164 7.84 -4.47 -0.82
CA ASP A 164 7.54 -3.96 0.53
C ASP A 164 6.14 -4.32 1.06
N HIS A 165 5.98 -5.59 1.41
CA HIS A 165 4.67 -6.18 1.72
C HIS A 165 4.37 -6.27 3.24
N ASP A 166 5.04 -5.46 4.05
CA ASP A 166 4.84 -5.41 5.50
C ASP A 166 3.45 -4.86 5.87
N HIS A 167 2.90 -3.96 5.05
CA HIS A 167 1.54 -3.40 5.18
C HIS A 167 0.46 -4.29 4.54
N SER A 168 0.46 -5.57 4.88
CA SER A 168 -0.53 -6.57 4.45
C SER A 168 -1.19 -7.33 5.62
N PHE A 169 -2.17 -8.18 5.31
CA PHE A 169 -3.01 -8.88 6.30
C PHE A 169 -3.74 -7.94 7.26
N GLY A 170 -4.30 -6.86 6.70
CA GLY A 170 -5.16 -5.91 7.41
C GLY A 170 -4.47 -5.02 8.46
N ILE A 171 -3.15 -4.97 8.49
CA ILE A 171 -2.44 -4.03 9.36
C ILE A 171 -2.65 -2.59 8.89
N ASN A 172 -2.86 -1.66 9.82
CA ASN A 172 -2.88 -0.20 9.59
C ASN A 172 -3.86 0.30 8.52
N LEU A 173 -4.91 -0.45 8.18
CA LEU A 173 -5.90 -0.05 7.16
C LEU A 173 -6.58 1.30 7.46
N ASP A 174 -6.65 1.67 8.73
CA ASP A 174 -7.09 3.00 9.17
C ASP A 174 -6.33 4.15 8.48
N ARG A 175 -5.06 3.96 8.08
CA ARG A 175 -4.30 4.95 7.30
C ARG A 175 -5.01 5.32 6.01
N MET A 176 -5.58 4.33 5.32
CA MET A 176 -6.28 4.51 4.05
C MET A 176 -7.68 5.14 4.25
N PHE A 177 -8.41 4.72 5.28
CA PHE A 177 -9.83 5.11 5.43
C PHE A 177 -10.08 6.29 6.38
N LEU A 178 -9.31 6.41 7.47
CA LEU A 178 -9.42 7.52 8.41
C LEU A 178 -8.47 8.67 8.04
N GLY A 179 -7.39 8.37 7.32
CA GLY A 179 -6.28 9.29 7.06
C GLY A 179 -5.46 9.53 8.33
N ILE A 180 -4.60 10.55 8.30
CA ILE A 180 -3.86 10.98 9.50
C ILE A 180 -4.89 11.44 10.54
N ILE A 181 -4.81 10.84 11.72
CA ILE A 181 -5.65 11.17 12.86
C ILE A 181 -5.23 12.55 13.40
N TYR A 182 -5.74 13.61 12.78
CA TYR A 182 -5.80 14.94 13.38
C TYR A 182 -7.03 15.01 14.29
N VAL A 183 -6.99 15.87 15.31
CA VAL A 183 -7.92 15.98 16.44
C VAL A 183 -9.42 16.12 16.07
N ASP A 184 -9.77 16.28 14.79
CA ASP A 184 -11.15 16.33 14.24
C ASP A 184 -11.74 14.94 13.89
N LEU A 185 -11.47 13.96 14.74
CA LEU A 185 -11.87 12.56 14.60
C LEU A 185 -13.37 12.22 14.70
N PRO A 186 -14.21 12.85 15.55
CA PRO A 186 -15.47 12.22 15.97
C PRO A 186 -16.45 11.97 14.83
N GLU A 187 -16.63 12.95 13.94
CA GLU A 187 -17.59 12.86 12.83
C GLU A 187 -17.12 11.92 11.70
N ARG A 188 -15.81 11.71 11.54
CA ARG A 188 -15.30 10.73 10.56
C ARG A 188 -15.47 9.31 11.07
N PHE A 189 -15.18 9.06 12.33
CA PHE A 189 -15.38 7.75 12.96
C PHE A 189 -16.84 7.29 12.91
N GLU A 190 -17.80 8.20 13.06
CA GLU A 190 -19.23 7.86 12.98
C GLU A 190 -19.68 7.48 11.55
N ARG A 191 -18.91 7.86 10.52
CA ARG A 191 -19.26 7.64 9.11
C ARG A 191 -18.55 6.44 8.47
N ILE A 192 -17.50 5.92 9.09
CA ILE A 192 -16.67 4.86 8.51
C ILE A 192 -16.98 3.54 9.21
N ASN A 193 -17.27 2.52 8.40
CA ASN A 193 -17.40 1.15 8.90
C ASN A 193 -16.01 0.57 9.16
N LEU A 194 -15.60 0.35 10.40
CA LEU A 194 -14.27 -0.23 10.70
C LEU A 194 -14.22 -1.77 10.53
N ASP A 195 -15.28 -2.39 10.02
CA ASP A 195 -15.32 -3.81 9.68
C ASP A 195 -14.69 -4.08 8.30
N TYR A 196 -13.40 -3.76 8.17
CA TYR A 196 -12.64 -3.90 6.93
C TYR A 196 -12.64 -5.30 6.31
N PRO A 197 -12.62 -6.42 7.08
CA PRO A 197 -12.71 -7.75 6.49
C PRO A 197 -13.97 -7.96 5.65
N ASN A 198 -15.05 -7.20 5.93
CA ASN A 198 -16.32 -7.32 5.23
C ASN A 198 -16.51 -6.36 4.04
N TYR A 199 -15.52 -5.51 3.75
CA TYR A 199 -15.58 -4.60 2.60
C TYR A 199 -15.62 -5.39 1.30
N SER A 200 -16.50 -4.96 0.38
CA SER A 200 -16.42 -5.38 -1.02
C SER A 200 -15.19 -4.77 -1.69
N PHE A 201 -14.80 -5.26 -2.88
CA PHE A 201 -13.68 -4.65 -3.61
C PHE A 201 -13.91 -3.17 -3.88
N SER A 202 -15.13 -2.77 -4.24
CA SER A 202 -15.48 -1.36 -4.49
C SER A 202 -15.48 -0.48 -3.24
N ASP A 203 -15.72 -1.05 -2.05
CA ASP A 203 -15.61 -0.28 -0.79
C ASP A 203 -14.15 -0.13 -0.35
N TRP A 204 -13.28 -1.05 -0.79
CA TRP A 204 -11.89 -1.12 -0.39
C TRP A 204 -10.95 -0.36 -1.32
N THR A 205 -11.16 -0.44 -2.64
CA THR A 205 -10.27 0.14 -3.64
C THR A 205 -10.41 1.65 -3.73
N GLN A 206 -9.32 2.36 -4.03
CA GLN A 206 -9.39 3.74 -4.51
C GLN A 206 -9.94 3.80 -5.94
N SER A 207 -10.57 4.92 -6.27
CA SER A 207 -11.09 5.22 -7.61
C SER A 207 -9.93 5.48 -8.57
N GLY A 208 -9.88 4.76 -9.69
CA GLY A 208 -8.83 4.94 -10.70
C GLY A 208 -9.27 4.42 -12.06
N HIS A 209 -8.81 5.05 -13.14
CA HIS A 209 -9.27 4.71 -14.51
C HIS A 209 -8.96 3.25 -14.89
N LEU A 210 -7.77 2.76 -14.55
CA LEU A 210 -7.41 1.35 -14.75
C LEU A 210 -8.32 0.40 -13.94
N ILE A 211 -8.55 0.69 -12.65
CA ILE A 211 -9.46 -0.10 -11.81
C ILE A 211 -10.86 -0.13 -12.41
N ASP A 212 -11.34 1.00 -12.93
CA ASP A 212 -12.64 1.08 -13.59
C ASP A 212 -12.73 0.18 -14.83
N ILE A 213 -11.79 0.31 -15.77
CA ILE A 213 -11.88 -0.41 -17.05
C ILE A 213 -11.48 -1.88 -16.97
N LEU A 214 -10.63 -2.25 -15.99
CA LEU A 214 -10.13 -3.62 -15.84
C LEU A 214 -10.93 -4.45 -14.82
N ILE A 215 -11.62 -3.80 -13.88
CA ILE A 215 -12.28 -4.50 -12.76
C ILE A 215 -13.74 -4.04 -12.55
N LEU A 216 -14.00 -2.75 -12.31
CA LEU A 216 -15.34 -2.35 -11.83
C LEU A 216 -16.42 -2.37 -12.93
N LYS A 217 -16.08 -2.05 -14.18
CA LYS A 217 -17.02 -2.12 -15.31
C LYS A 217 -17.29 -3.55 -15.78
N ASP A 218 -16.27 -4.41 -15.75
CA ASP A 218 -16.38 -5.85 -16.03
C ASP A 218 -15.56 -6.65 -15.01
N PRO A 219 -16.20 -7.15 -13.94
CA PRO A 219 -15.49 -7.87 -12.88
C PRO A 219 -15.22 -9.33 -13.23
N THR A 220 -15.48 -9.79 -14.46
CA THR A 220 -15.41 -11.22 -14.82
C THR A 220 -14.02 -11.81 -14.54
N ARG A 221 -12.96 -11.16 -15.01
CA ARG A 221 -11.57 -11.61 -14.79
C ARG A 221 -11.17 -11.50 -13.32
N PHE A 222 -11.56 -10.43 -12.65
CA PHE A 222 -11.29 -10.23 -11.23
C PHE A 222 -11.96 -11.30 -10.36
N ASN A 223 -13.25 -11.60 -10.59
CA ASN A 223 -13.98 -12.64 -9.87
C ASN A 223 -13.35 -14.01 -10.09
N GLN A 224 -12.89 -14.28 -11.31
CA GLN A 224 -12.15 -15.51 -11.62
C GLN A 224 -10.81 -15.57 -10.89
N ALA A 225 -10.07 -14.46 -10.81
CA ALA A 225 -8.83 -14.37 -10.03
C ALA A 225 -9.09 -14.60 -8.54
N ILE A 226 -10.10 -13.96 -7.95
CA ILE A 226 -10.51 -14.17 -6.54
C ILE A 226 -10.80 -15.65 -6.30
N LYS A 227 -11.61 -16.28 -7.15
CA LYS A 227 -11.91 -17.71 -7.05
C LYS A 227 -10.65 -18.56 -7.09
N GLU A 228 -9.79 -18.34 -8.08
CA GLU A 228 -8.53 -19.08 -8.25
C GLU A 228 -7.63 -18.96 -7.02
N ILE A 229 -7.44 -17.74 -6.51
CA ILE A 229 -6.57 -17.45 -5.36
C ILE A 229 -7.14 -18.07 -4.08
N VAL A 230 -8.44 -17.91 -3.82
CA VAL A 230 -9.10 -18.44 -2.61
C VAL A 230 -9.07 -19.98 -2.59
N GLU A 231 -9.40 -20.62 -3.71
CA GLU A 231 -9.38 -22.08 -3.83
C GLU A 231 -7.95 -22.64 -3.72
N THR A 232 -6.96 -21.92 -4.23
CA THR A 232 -5.57 -22.42 -4.32
C THR A 232 -4.75 -22.15 -3.06
N VAL A 233 -4.83 -20.93 -2.51
CA VAL A 233 -3.90 -20.48 -1.46
C VAL A 233 -4.54 -19.65 -0.37
N PHE A 234 -5.44 -18.70 -0.65
CA PHE A 234 -6.05 -17.84 0.38
C PHE A 234 -7.23 -18.52 1.07
N ASN A 235 -6.97 -19.64 1.75
CA ASN A 235 -7.94 -20.34 2.59
C ASN A 235 -7.31 -20.81 3.91
N PRO A 236 -8.06 -20.86 5.02
CA PRO A 236 -7.52 -21.26 6.32
C PRO A 236 -6.86 -22.64 6.33
N SER A 237 -7.41 -23.61 5.59
CA SER A 237 -6.86 -24.98 5.49
C SER A 237 -5.45 -25.01 4.88
N THR A 238 -5.09 -23.99 4.10
CA THR A 238 -3.77 -23.83 3.48
C THR A 238 -2.88 -22.88 4.28
N LEU A 239 -3.37 -21.69 4.61
CA LEU A 239 -2.54 -20.65 5.24
C LEU A 239 -2.29 -20.91 6.73
N PHE A 240 -3.24 -21.47 7.49
CA PHE A 240 -3.00 -21.68 8.93
C PHE A 240 -1.85 -22.65 9.20
N PRO A 241 -1.78 -23.84 8.55
CA PRO A 241 -0.62 -24.72 8.69
C PRO A 241 0.70 -24.09 8.24
N HIS A 242 0.67 -23.27 7.18
CA HIS A 242 1.86 -22.57 6.68
C HIS A 242 2.35 -21.51 7.68
N ILE A 243 1.43 -20.74 8.27
CA ILE A 243 1.72 -19.80 9.35
C ILE A 243 2.31 -20.54 10.56
N ASP A 244 1.72 -21.67 10.95
CA ASP A 244 2.23 -22.49 12.07
C ASP A 244 3.66 -23.00 11.81
N GLU A 245 3.95 -23.42 10.57
CA GLU A 245 5.27 -23.85 10.16
C GLU A 245 6.29 -22.71 10.25
N LEU A 246 5.99 -21.56 9.63
CA LEU A 246 6.86 -20.37 9.64
C LEU A 246 7.07 -19.86 11.06
N LYS A 247 5.99 -19.71 11.83
CA LYS A 247 6.03 -19.27 13.23
C LYS A 247 6.93 -20.20 14.05
N LYS A 248 6.74 -21.52 13.94
CA LYS A 248 7.59 -22.50 14.63
C LYS A 248 9.06 -22.39 14.20
N PHE A 249 9.32 -22.19 12.91
CA PHE A 249 10.66 -22.05 12.36
C PHE A 249 11.39 -20.81 12.91
N ILE A 250 10.74 -19.64 12.91
CA ILE A 250 11.38 -18.39 13.32
C ILE A 250 11.32 -18.10 14.83
N ARG A 251 10.43 -18.77 15.57
CA ARG A 251 10.22 -18.56 17.02
C ARG A 251 11.49 -18.41 17.87
N PRO A 252 12.50 -19.29 17.80
CA PRO A 252 13.69 -19.14 18.64
C PRO A 252 14.50 -17.86 18.31
N TYR A 253 14.46 -17.41 17.05
CA TYR A 253 15.14 -16.20 16.61
C TYR A 253 14.35 -14.94 16.99
N ALA A 254 13.03 -14.96 16.83
CA ALA A 254 12.15 -13.91 17.31
C ALA A 254 12.27 -13.73 18.83
N GLN A 255 12.26 -14.84 19.60
CA GLN A 255 12.45 -14.78 21.04
C GLN A 255 13.80 -14.13 21.42
N LYS A 256 14.87 -14.44 20.66
CA LYS A 256 16.18 -13.82 20.86
C LYS A 256 16.17 -12.31 20.51
N ASP A 257 15.45 -11.90 19.47
CA ASP A 257 15.28 -10.49 19.09
C ASP A 257 14.59 -9.67 20.19
N TYR A 258 13.58 -10.25 20.84
CA TYR A 258 12.84 -9.63 21.94
C TYR A 258 13.43 -9.92 23.33
N THR A 259 14.66 -10.41 23.43
CA THR A 259 15.34 -10.63 24.72
C THR A 259 16.45 -9.59 24.91
N PRO A 260 16.35 -8.68 25.90
CA PRO A 260 17.42 -7.73 26.16
C PRO A 260 18.64 -8.43 26.78
N ASN A 261 19.82 -7.85 26.57
CA ASN A 261 21.05 -8.27 27.25
C ASN A 261 21.06 -7.84 28.74
N GLU A 262 22.14 -8.14 29.45
CA GLU A 262 22.30 -7.80 30.88
C GLU A 262 22.20 -6.28 31.16
N GLU A 263 22.45 -5.44 30.16
CA GLU A 263 22.35 -3.97 30.24
C GLU A 263 20.94 -3.45 29.88
N GLY A 264 20.00 -4.33 29.55
CA GLY A 264 18.65 -3.96 29.13
C GLY A 264 18.53 -3.56 27.65
N LYS A 265 19.57 -3.77 26.82
CA LYS A 265 19.55 -3.43 25.39
C LYS A 265 19.06 -4.59 24.55
N TYR A 266 18.15 -4.30 23.63
CA TYR A 266 17.65 -5.27 22.65
C TYR A 266 18.57 -5.33 21.41
N PRO A 267 18.71 -6.51 20.78
CA PRO A 267 19.39 -6.68 19.50
C PRO A 267 18.97 -5.63 18.45
N GLY A 268 19.95 -4.98 17.82
CA GLY A 268 19.73 -4.01 16.74
C GLY A 268 19.04 -2.71 17.13
N ARG A 269 18.64 -2.52 18.40
CA ARG A 269 18.03 -1.27 18.90
C ARG A 269 19.11 -0.29 19.34
N ILE A 270 19.90 0.15 18.35
CA ILE A 270 21.06 1.02 18.53
C ILE A 270 20.63 2.46 18.88
N ASN A 271 19.51 2.91 18.31
CA ASN A 271 18.93 4.21 18.64
C ASN A 271 18.22 4.15 20.00
N THR A 272 18.88 4.68 21.04
CA THR A 272 18.34 4.69 22.42
C THR A 272 17.16 5.63 22.62
N LEU A 273 16.89 6.53 21.67
CA LEU A 273 15.68 7.37 21.65
C LEU A 273 14.53 6.71 20.89
N GLY A 274 14.81 5.61 20.19
CA GLY A 274 13.82 4.84 19.44
C GLY A 274 12.81 4.17 20.35
N ILE A 275 11.62 3.98 19.82
CA ILE A 275 10.53 3.24 20.46
C ILE A 275 10.62 1.76 20.10
N ASN A 276 10.34 0.90 21.08
CA ASN A 276 10.16 -0.53 20.84
C ASN A 276 8.66 -0.84 21.00
N PRO A 277 7.88 -0.82 19.90
CA PRO A 277 6.42 -0.89 19.99
C PRO A 277 5.89 -2.25 20.42
N TYR A 278 6.67 -3.31 20.19
CA TYR A 278 6.20 -4.68 20.28
C TYR A 278 7.03 -5.48 21.27
N THR A 279 6.36 -6.42 21.93
CA THR A 279 6.97 -7.42 22.80
C THR A 279 6.88 -8.80 22.15
N PHE A 280 7.55 -9.79 22.74
CA PHE A 280 7.41 -11.17 22.29
C PHE A 280 5.95 -11.68 22.40
N GLU A 281 5.18 -11.20 23.37
CA GLU A 281 3.74 -11.51 23.48
C GLU A 281 2.94 -10.95 22.29
N HIS A 282 3.26 -9.74 21.82
CA HIS A 282 2.64 -9.18 20.61
C HIS A 282 2.93 -10.05 19.38
N TRP A 283 4.18 -10.48 19.21
CA TRP A 283 4.60 -11.39 18.13
C TRP A 283 3.85 -12.73 18.18
N GLU A 284 3.76 -13.34 19.37
CA GLU A 284 3.04 -14.61 19.58
C GLU A 284 1.55 -14.47 19.26
N ALA A 285 0.89 -13.41 19.74
CA ALA A 285 -0.56 -13.29 19.66
C ALA A 285 -1.05 -12.74 18.30
N ASN A 286 -0.31 -11.81 17.68
CA ASN A 286 -0.71 -11.21 16.40
C ASN A 286 -0.47 -12.12 15.19
N SER A 287 0.48 -13.06 15.29
CA SER A 287 0.58 -14.14 14.30
C SER A 287 -0.64 -15.09 14.33
N GLU A 288 -1.43 -15.05 15.40
CA GLU A 288 -2.66 -15.83 15.58
C GLU A 288 -3.90 -14.94 15.32
N PHE A 289 -4.83 -14.88 16.29
CA PHE A 289 -6.14 -14.24 16.14
C PHE A 289 -6.25 -12.91 16.91
N THR A 290 -5.21 -12.49 17.64
CA THR A 290 -5.29 -11.29 18.48
C THR A 290 -4.94 -10.05 17.67
N SER A 291 -5.89 -9.13 17.52
CA SER A 291 -5.61 -7.80 16.99
C SER A 291 -4.83 -6.98 18.03
N VAL A 292 -3.82 -6.23 17.63
CA VAL A 292 -2.95 -5.46 18.54
C VAL A 292 -2.81 -4.01 18.09
N ILE A 293 -2.43 -3.13 19.00
CA ILE A 293 -2.06 -1.76 18.65
C ILE A 293 -0.71 -1.74 17.91
N THR A 294 -0.54 -0.83 16.96
CA THR A 294 0.72 -0.65 16.22
C THR A 294 1.27 0.76 16.42
N LEU A 295 2.44 1.03 15.84
CA LEU A 295 3.01 2.38 15.79
C LEU A 295 2.10 3.40 15.11
N GLN A 296 1.35 2.97 14.09
CA GLN A 296 0.54 3.85 13.28
C GLN A 296 -0.92 3.81 13.73
N TYR A 297 -1.47 2.60 13.92
CA TYR A 297 -2.90 2.35 14.14
C TYR A 297 -3.10 1.02 14.90
N ASN A 298 -3.60 -0.01 14.22
CA ASN A 298 -3.81 -1.34 14.75
C ASN A 298 -3.47 -2.40 13.69
N ALA A 299 -3.25 -3.63 14.13
CA ALA A 299 -3.08 -4.78 13.26
C ALA A 299 -4.06 -5.88 13.65
N TYR A 300 -4.86 -6.38 12.71
CA TYR A 300 -5.57 -7.64 12.94
C TYR A 300 -4.59 -8.79 13.19
N GLY A 301 -5.02 -9.79 13.97
CA GLY A 301 -4.32 -11.07 14.01
C GLY A 301 -4.31 -11.69 12.62
N ILE A 302 -3.17 -12.17 12.12
CA ILE A 302 -3.04 -12.66 10.73
C ILE A 302 -4.07 -13.76 10.44
N LYS A 303 -4.24 -14.73 11.35
CA LYS A 303 -5.24 -15.80 11.19
C LYS A 303 -6.68 -15.30 11.31
N TYR A 304 -6.91 -14.30 12.15
CA TYR A 304 -8.23 -13.65 12.23
C TYR A 304 -8.58 -12.95 10.91
N TRP A 305 -7.66 -12.15 10.35
CA TRP A 305 -7.86 -11.48 9.06
C TRP A 305 -8.21 -12.47 7.96
N ILE A 306 -7.41 -13.54 7.82
CA ILE A 306 -7.64 -14.59 6.83
C ILE A 306 -9.02 -15.22 7.03
N LEU A 307 -9.40 -15.60 8.26
CA LEU A 307 -10.70 -16.21 8.54
C LEU A 307 -11.86 -15.28 8.19
N ALA A 308 -11.81 -14.03 8.64
CA ALA A 308 -12.86 -13.05 8.44
C ALA A 308 -13.01 -12.70 6.95
N LYS A 309 -11.90 -12.44 6.25
CA LYS A 309 -11.91 -12.14 4.82
C LYS A 309 -12.34 -13.35 4.00
N TYR A 310 -11.86 -14.55 4.32
CA TYR A 310 -12.29 -15.81 3.68
C TYR A 310 -13.81 -15.98 3.76
N ARG A 311 -14.41 -15.84 4.94
CA ARG A 311 -15.88 -15.91 5.11
C ARG A 311 -16.62 -14.89 4.25
N ASN A 312 -16.13 -13.64 4.23
CA ASN A 312 -16.72 -12.60 3.41
C ASN A 312 -16.69 -12.98 1.93
N VAL A 313 -15.52 -13.32 1.38
CA VAL A 313 -15.38 -13.61 -0.05
C VAL A 313 -16.10 -14.89 -0.47
N CYS A 314 -16.15 -15.91 0.40
CA CYS A 314 -16.95 -17.11 0.14
C CYS A 314 -18.43 -16.78 -0.06
N LYS A 315 -18.97 -15.87 0.74
CA LYS A 315 -20.35 -15.40 0.62
C LYS A 315 -20.54 -14.46 -0.57
N THR A 316 -19.65 -13.48 -0.74
CA THR A 316 -19.78 -12.42 -1.74
C THR A 316 -19.65 -12.95 -3.17
N TYR A 317 -18.78 -13.94 -3.38
CA TYR A 317 -18.49 -14.52 -4.70
C TYR A 317 -19.10 -15.91 -4.91
N ASP A 318 -19.97 -16.37 -4.00
CA ASP A 318 -20.66 -17.68 -4.06
C ASP A 318 -19.69 -18.86 -4.28
N LEU A 319 -18.64 -18.92 -3.45
CA LEU A 319 -17.59 -19.94 -3.55
C LEU A 319 -17.90 -21.17 -2.69
N GLU A 320 -17.51 -22.35 -3.17
CA GLU A 320 -17.56 -23.58 -2.38
C GLU A 320 -16.41 -23.62 -1.37
N CYS A 321 -16.70 -23.17 -0.14
CA CYS A 321 -15.71 -23.04 0.92
C CYS A 321 -15.85 -24.09 2.03
N ASP A 322 -14.77 -24.28 2.80
CA ASP A 322 -14.70 -25.30 3.85
C ASP A 322 -15.69 -24.97 5.00
N PRO A 323 -16.69 -25.83 5.26
CA PRO A 323 -17.74 -25.55 6.24
C PRO A 323 -17.20 -25.44 7.67
N VAL A 324 -16.04 -26.00 7.99
CA VAL A 324 -15.39 -25.85 9.30
C VAL A 324 -15.10 -24.38 9.58
N TYR A 325 -14.58 -23.66 8.58
CA TYR A 325 -14.21 -22.26 8.73
C TYR A 325 -15.39 -21.32 8.47
N LEU A 326 -16.46 -21.78 7.82
CA LEU A 326 -17.71 -21.02 7.69
C LEU A 326 -18.58 -21.07 8.96
N ASP A 327 -18.33 -21.99 9.89
CA ASP A 327 -19.08 -22.07 11.14
C ASP A 327 -18.84 -20.83 12.01
N GLU A 328 -19.91 -20.06 12.28
CA GLU A 328 -19.90 -18.91 13.18
C GLU A 328 -19.46 -19.29 14.61
N ASN A 329 -19.52 -20.58 14.97
CA ASN A 329 -19.07 -21.10 16.25
C ASN A 329 -17.60 -21.55 16.28
N PHE A 330 -16.86 -21.41 15.18
CA PHE A 330 -15.42 -21.69 15.11
C PHE A 330 -14.69 -20.99 16.26
N LYS A 331 -13.99 -21.76 17.09
CA LYS A 331 -13.32 -21.27 18.29
C LYS A 331 -11.87 -20.92 18.00
N TYR A 332 -11.46 -19.76 18.48
CA TYR A 332 -10.09 -19.30 18.49
C TYR A 332 -9.85 -18.49 19.77
N ASP A 333 -8.60 -18.44 20.18
CA ASP A 333 -8.17 -17.76 21.40
C ASP A 333 -7.67 -16.34 21.07
N VAL A 334 -8.05 -15.38 21.92
CA VAL A 334 -7.60 -13.99 21.86
C VAL A 334 -6.95 -13.64 23.19
N ASP A 335 -5.78 -13.01 23.16
CA ASP A 335 -5.13 -12.50 24.36
C ASP A 335 -5.71 -11.13 24.73
N GLU A 336 -6.71 -11.15 25.62
CA GLU A 336 -7.44 -9.96 26.07
C GLU A 336 -6.56 -8.88 26.74
N ASN A 337 -5.31 -9.21 27.13
CA ASN A 337 -4.40 -8.27 27.79
C ASN A 337 -3.75 -7.30 26.80
N ILE A 338 -3.53 -7.73 25.57
CA ILE A 338 -2.88 -6.95 24.51
C ILE A 338 -3.79 -6.72 23.29
N GLU A 339 -5.02 -7.25 23.35
CA GLU A 339 -6.04 -7.03 22.34
C GLU A 339 -6.32 -5.53 22.15
N PHE A 340 -6.30 -5.08 20.90
CA PHE A 340 -6.77 -3.76 20.52
C PHE A 340 -8.29 -3.66 20.67
N LYS A 341 -8.74 -2.80 21.59
CA LYS A 341 -10.17 -2.61 21.94
C LYS A 341 -10.80 -1.38 21.29
N GLY A 342 -10.16 -0.84 20.26
CA GLY A 342 -10.51 0.44 19.65
C GLY A 342 -9.73 1.62 20.26
N TYR A 343 -9.91 2.79 19.66
CA TYR A 343 -9.26 4.03 20.10
C TYR A 343 -9.94 4.60 21.34
N ASP A 344 -9.18 4.84 22.41
CA ASP A 344 -9.69 5.54 23.59
C ASP A 344 -9.81 7.04 23.32
N LEU A 345 -11.00 7.48 22.93
CA LEU A 345 -11.33 8.89 22.70
C LEU A 345 -11.80 9.61 23.97
N SER A 346 -11.85 8.93 25.13
CA SER A 346 -12.44 9.48 26.37
C SER A 346 -11.64 10.63 26.98
N SER A 347 -10.36 10.77 26.61
CA SER A 347 -9.53 11.93 26.99
C SER A 347 -9.84 13.20 26.19
N TYR A 348 -10.64 13.09 25.11
CA TYR A 348 -11.05 14.22 24.30
C TYR A 348 -12.43 14.72 24.76
N ASP A 349 -12.52 16.01 25.10
CA ASP A 349 -13.80 16.64 25.48
C ASP A 349 -14.67 16.89 24.23
N LEU A 350 -15.34 15.83 23.79
CA LEU A 350 -16.26 15.82 22.65
C LEU A 350 -17.46 16.76 22.85
N SER A 351 -17.82 17.07 24.10
CA SER A 351 -18.96 17.93 24.42
C SER A 351 -18.74 19.38 24.00
N ARG A 352 -17.47 19.83 24.05
CA ARG A 352 -17.07 21.19 23.70
C ARG A 352 -17.05 21.43 22.19
N LEU A 353 -16.70 20.41 21.41
CA LEU A 353 -16.75 20.43 19.94
C LEU A 353 -18.19 20.38 19.43
N TYR A 354 -19.04 19.54 20.03
CA TYR A 354 -20.47 19.45 19.72
C TYR A 354 -21.20 20.79 19.94
N GLU A 355 -20.91 21.49 21.06
CA GLU A 355 -21.44 22.83 21.30
C GLU A 355 -20.93 23.89 20.32
N GLN A 356 -19.70 23.77 19.84
CA GLN A 356 -19.09 24.72 18.91
C GLN A 356 -19.67 24.58 17.50
N TYR A 357 -19.89 23.35 17.03
CA TYR A 357 -20.56 23.04 15.76
C TYR A 357 -22.01 23.54 15.75
N HIS A 358 -22.78 23.23 16.79
CA HIS A 358 -24.18 23.67 16.89
C HIS A 358 -24.33 25.20 17.03
N ARG A 359 -23.29 25.92 17.50
CA ARG A 359 -23.27 27.39 17.50
C ARG A 359 -23.02 27.97 16.10
N MET A 360 -22.21 27.31 15.27
CA MET A 360 -21.95 27.74 13.88
C MET A 360 -23.13 27.47 12.96
N GLU A 361 -23.79 26.31 13.12
CA GLU A 361 -24.95 25.93 12.30
C GLU A 361 -26.17 26.84 12.59
N ASN A 362 -26.34 27.27 13.84
CA ASN A 362 -27.40 28.22 14.24
C ASN A 362 -27.07 29.69 13.93
N SER A 363 -25.86 30.03 13.44
CA SER A 363 -25.51 31.41 13.08
C SER A 363 -25.67 31.73 11.59
N LEU A 364 -26.08 30.75 10.77
CA LEU A 364 -26.36 30.94 9.34
C LEU A 364 -27.86 31.17 9.16
N GLU A 365 -28.31 32.41 9.34
CA GLU A 365 -29.64 32.80 8.82
C GLU A 365 -29.56 32.95 7.29
N PRO A 366 -30.50 32.37 6.53
CA PRO A 366 -30.52 32.46 5.07
C PRO A 366 -31.05 33.82 4.63
N THR A 367 -30.17 34.74 4.24
CA THR A 367 -30.57 35.96 3.54
C THR A 367 -30.87 35.64 2.08
N SER A 368 -32.10 35.19 1.78
CA SER A 368 -32.61 35.09 0.41
C SER A 368 -33.76 36.07 0.20
N THR A 369 -33.49 37.18 -0.48
CA THR A 369 -34.50 37.96 -1.21
C THR A 369 -34.04 38.08 -2.66
N ILE A 370 -34.33 37.04 -3.45
CA ILE A 370 -34.28 37.10 -4.91
C ILE A 370 -35.62 37.67 -5.37
N ILE A 371 -35.59 38.91 -5.86
CA ILE A 371 -36.72 39.53 -6.56
C ILE A 371 -36.79 38.88 -7.95
N GLY A 372 -37.87 38.13 -8.20
CA GLY A 372 -38.10 37.46 -9.48
C GLY A 372 -38.51 38.41 -10.61
N PRO A 373 -38.22 38.09 -11.89
CA PRO A 373 -38.72 38.86 -13.02
C PRO A 373 -40.14 38.42 -13.43
N THR A 374 -40.99 39.41 -13.68
CA THR A 374 -42.37 39.32 -14.19
C THR A 374 -42.42 38.97 -15.69
N PRO A 375 -43.45 38.25 -16.21
CA PRO A 375 -43.45 37.78 -17.59
C PRO A 375 -43.98 38.80 -18.63
N THR A 376 -43.29 38.77 -19.78
CA THR A 376 -43.53 39.12 -21.19
C THR A 376 -44.75 39.97 -21.63
N ALA A 377 -44.46 40.99 -22.44
CA ALA A 377 -45.24 41.33 -23.63
C ALA A 377 -44.30 41.83 -24.76
N GLU A 378 -44.38 41.20 -25.93
CA GLU A 378 -43.80 41.62 -27.22
C GLU A 378 -44.56 42.83 -27.85
N PRO A 379 -44.18 43.37 -29.03
CA PRO A 379 -42.84 43.62 -29.60
C PRO A 379 -42.75 45.03 -30.24
N THR A 380 -41.56 45.60 -30.49
CA THR A 380 -41.26 46.31 -31.78
C THR A 380 -39.80 46.77 -31.94
N SER A 381 -39.17 46.29 -33.02
CA SER A 381 -38.39 47.04 -34.03
C SER A 381 -37.49 48.22 -33.60
N SER A 382 -36.17 48.06 -33.72
CA SER A 382 -35.36 48.61 -34.84
C SER A 382 -33.85 48.45 -34.60
N GLU A 383 -33.15 47.98 -35.64
CA GLU A 383 -31.69 48.01 -35.84
C GLU A 383 -31.17 49.47 -36.07
N PRO A 384 -29.89 49.70 -36.43
CA PRO A 384 -28.62 49.32 -35.79
C PRO A 384 -27.66 50.53 -35.75
N THR A 385 -26.57 50.54 -34.94
CA THR A 385 -25.30 51.16 -35.40
C THR A 385 -24.06 50.85 -34.55
N SER A 386 -23.07 50.25 -35.24
CA SER A 386 -21.64 50.59 -35.32
C SER A 386 -20.76 50.75 -34.06
N THR A 387 -19.78 49.83 -33.96
CA THR A 387 -18.32 50.01 -33.75
C THR A 387 -17.80 51.12 -32.83
N ILE A 388 -16.88 50.77 -31.92
CA ILE A 388 -15.46 51.17 -31.96
C ILE A 388 -14.63 50.43 -30.89
N THR A 389 -13.43 50.05 -31.33
CA THR A 389 -12.26 49.42 -30.70
C THR A 389 -11.57 50.21 -29.58
N GLY A 390 -10.95 49.52 -28.63
CA GLY A 390 -9.87 50.05 -27.77
C GLY A 390 -9.43 49.07 -26.66
N PRO A 391 -8.12 48.93 -26.35
CA PRO A 391 -7.56 47.76 -25.66
C PRO A 391 -7.48 47.91 -24.12
N THR A 392 -7.41 46.77 -23.41
CA THR A 392 -7.18 46.69 -21.96
C THR A 392 -5.82 46.00 -21.68
N PRO A 393 -5.00 46.50 -20.74
CA PRO A 393 -3.67 45.96 -20.45
C PRO A 393 -3.71 44.78 -19.47
N THR A 394 -2.63 44.00 -19.57
CA THR A 394 -2.21 42.83 -18.80
C THR A 394 -2.04 43.12 -17.30
N VAL A 395 -2.45 42.16 -16.45
CA VAL A 395 -2.07 42.06 -15.03
C VAL A 395 -1.65 40.61 -14.76
N GLU A 396 -0.43 40.43 -14.25
CA GLU A 396 0.12 39.16 -13.75
C GLU A 396 -0.60 38.71 -12.47
N PRO A 397 -0.79 37.40 -12.25
CA PRO A 397 -1.18 36.89 -10.95
C PRO A 397 0.06 36.55 -10.10
N THR A 398 0.15 37.17 -8.94
CA THR A 398 1.05 36.80 -7.85
C THR A 398 0.63 35.47 -7.22
N SER A 399 1.57 34.52 -7.16
CA SER A 399 1.47 33.26 -6.43
C SER A 399 1.56 33.47 -4.92
N TYR A 400 0.70 32.79 -4.16
CA TYR A 400 0.83 32.66 -2.71
C TYR A 400 1.50 31.32 -2.41
N GLU A 401 2.73 31.36 -1.89
CA GLU A 401 3.40 30.23 -1.27
C GLU A 401 2.72 29.91 0.07
N ILE A 402 2.31 28.65 0.26
CA ILE A 402 1.98 28.10 1.56
C ILE A 402 3.16 27.19 1.94
N ASN A 403 4.00 27.65 2.86
CA ASN A 403 5.02 26.84 3.50
C ASN A 403 4.34 25.81 4.42
N SER A 404 4.39 24.53 4.06
CA SER A 404 4.18 23.40 4.95
C SER A 404 5.53 22.71 5.24
N GLU A 405 6.40 23.40 5.98
CA GLU A 405 7.47 22.71 6.71
C GLU A 405 6.86 22.18 8.01
N TYR A 406 6.63 20.87 8.09
CA TYR A 406 6.81 19.98 9.25
C TYR A 406 6.37 18.58 8.78
N ASP A 407 7.12 18.06 7.82
CA ASP A 407 7.15 16.65 7.53
C ASP A 407 8.09 15.99 8.55
N VAL A 408 7.54 15.08 9.36
CA VAL A 408 8.33 14.16 10.18
C VAL A 408 8.03 12.77 9.65
N GLY A 409 8.38 12.55 8.38
CA GLY A 409 8.55 11.24 7.80
C GLY A 409 9.58 10.46 8.61
N TYR A 410 9.12 9.40 9.27
CA TYR A 410 9.98 8.33 9.74
C TYR A 410 9.93 7.21 8.70
N ASP A 411 10.49 7.47 7.53
CA ASP A 411 10.94 6.45 6.59
C ASP A 411 12.30 6.90 6.08
N VAL A 412 13.34 6.54 6.84
CA VAL A 412 14.72 6.64 6.37
C VAL A 412 15.11 5.26 5.91
N GLU A 413 14.97 4.99 4.61
CA GLU A 413 15.74 3.94 3.96
C GLU A 413 17.22 4.33 4.10
N VAL A 414 17.95 3.64 4.99
CA VAL A 414 19.41 3.74 5.02
C VAL A 414 19.93 2.85 3.90
N GLU A 415 20.16 3.44 2.73
CA GLU A 415 20.99 2.82 1.71
C GLU A 415 22.43 2.74 2.25
N THR A 416 22.92 1.52 2.43
CA THR A 416 24.36 1.30 2.59
C THR A 416 24.95 1.12 1.19
N GLU A 417 25.45 2.21 0.60
CA GLU A 417 26.43 2.12 -0.48
C GLU A 417 27.67 1.40 0.07
N VAL A 418 27.95 0.21 -0.46
CA VAL A 418 29.26 -0.42 -0.32
C VAL A 418 29.93 -0.28 -1.68
N ASP A 419 30.65 0.83 -1.86
CA ASP A 419 31.62 0.97 -2.95
C ASP A 419 32.67 -0.12 -2.81
N SER A 420 32.63 -1.11 -3.70
CA SER A 420 33.69 -2.10 -3.86
C SER A 420 34.58 -1.74 -5.05
N GLU A 421 35.38 -0.69 -4.92
CA GLU A 421 36.63 -0.60 -5.68
C GLU A 421 37.69 -1.44 -4.95
N PHE A 422 37.79 -2.73 -5.31
CA PHE A 422 38.93 -3.55 -4.94
C PHE A 422 39.87 -3.64 -6.14
N ASP A 423 40.78 -2.66 -6.21
CA ASP A 423 41.86 -2.62 -7.19
C ASP A 423 42.80 -3.80 -6.95
N SER A 424 42.89 -4.70 -7.92
CA SER A 424 43.78 -5.86 -7.87
C SER A 424 45.20 -5.44 -8.29
N GLU A 425 46.02 -4.97 -7.36
CA GLU A 425 47.46 -4.94 -7.57
C GLU A 425 48.10 -6.26 -7.11
N THR A 426 48.48 -7.04 -8.10
CA THR A 426 49.37 -8.18 -7.99
C THR A 426 50.78 -7.71 -7.63
N GLU A 427 51.25 -8.01 -6.42
CA GLU A 427 52.69 -8.13 -6.13
C GLU A 427 53.03 -9.58 -5.78
N THR A 428 53.62 -10.24 -6.76
CA THR A 428 54.51 -11.39 -6.57
C THR A 428 55.75 -10.95 -5.80
N GLU A 429 56.02 -11.54 -4.64
CA GLU A 429 57.42 -11.84 -4.29
C GLU A 429 57.55 -13.02 -3.32
N THR A 430 58.44 -13.90 -3.72
CA THR A 430 58.91 -15.17 -3.15
C THR A 430 59.58 -15.04 -1.78
N LEU A 431 59.23 -15.92 -0.83
CA LEU A 431 60.06 -17.07 -0.39
C LEU A 431 59.32 -17.93 0.65
#